data_AF-A0AA37QEX0-F1
#
_entry.id   AF-A0AA37QEX0-F1
#
_cell.length_a   1.000
_cell.length_b   1.000
_cell.length_c   1.000
_cell.angle_alpha   90.00
_cell.angle_beta   90.00
_cell.angle_gamma   90.00
#
_symmetry.space_group_name_H-M   'P 1'
#
loop_
_entity.id
_entity.type
_entity.pdbx_description
1 polymer ?
#
loop_
_entity_poly.entity_id
_entity_poly.type
_entity_poly.pdbx_seq_one_letter_code
_entity_poly.pdbx_strand_id
1 'polypeptide(L)'
;MAMNNSLAEVRPELVPEWLEKNLPLKPDEITFGSNKKVWWRGACGHEWQTSVKARSNGEKCPICSGARVIAGINDLTTLEPLLVKQWSKKIR
;
A
#
# COMPACT_ATOMS: atom_id res chain seq x y z
N MET A 1 26.47 -19.81 -7.39
CA MET A 1 25.33 -19.12 -8.03
C MET A 1 24.71 -18.22 -6.97
N ALA A 2 24.80 -16.90 -7.12
CA ALA A 2 24.14 -16.01 -6.18
C ALA A 2 22.63 -16.19 -6.38
N MET A 3 21.94 -16.68 -5.36
CA MET A 3 20.49 -16.81 -5.36
C MET A 3 19.92 -15.39 -5.47
N ASN A 4 19.37 -15.05 -6.64
CA ASN A 4 18.90 -13.73 -6.98
C ASN A 4 17.53 -13.46 -6.33
N ASN A 5 17.54 -13.36 -5.00
CA ASN A 5 16.33 -13.18 -4.20
C ASN A 5 15.92 -11.71 -4.04
N SER A 6 16.29 -10.86 -5.01
CA SER A 6 16.00 -9.43 -4.99
C SER A 6 14.48 -9.20 -5.12
N LEU A 7 14.01 -8.07 -4.62
CA LEU A 7 12.60 -7.69 -4.73
C LEU A 7 12.19 -7.55 -6.20
N ALA A 8 13.04 -6.92 -7.02
CA ALA A 8 12.76 -6.70 -8.44
C ALA A 8 12.60 -8.00 -9.23
N GLU A 9 13.38 -9.03 -8.90
CA GLU A 9 13.34 -10.31 -9.62
C GLU A 9 12.23 -11.24 -9.12
N VAL A 10 11.98 -11.28 -7.81
CA VAL A 10 10.99 -12.19 -7.21
C VAL A 10 9.57 -11.61 -7.24
N ARG A 11 9.45 -10.27 -7.22
CA ARG A 11 8.18 -9.53 -7.16
C ARG A 11 8.25 -8.27 -8.05
N PRO A 12 8.40 -8.42 -9.39
CA PRO A 12 8.46 -7.29 -10.31
C PRO A 12 7.20 -6.41 -10.25
N GLU A 13 6.05 -6.95 -9.85
CA GLU A 13 4.81 -6.21 -9.66
C GLU A 13 4.87 -5.15 -8.55
N LEU A 14 5.83 -5.25 -7.63
CA LEU A 14 6.03 -4.28 -6.54
C LEU A 14 6.99 -3.15 -6.93
N VAL A 15 7.77 -3.29 -8.00
CA VAL A 15 8.72 -2.27 -8.47
C VAL A 15 8.02 -0.95 -8.83
N PRO A 16 6.86 -0.94 -9.52
CA PRO A 16 6.12 0.30 -9.82
C PRO A 16 5.61 1.03 -8.56
N GLU A 17 5.44 0.32 -7.45
CA GLU A 17 5.04 0.90 -6.17
C GLU A 17 6.22 1.49 -5.40
N TRP A 18 7.46 1.22 -5.82
CA TRP A 18 8.66 1.71 -5.15
C TRP A 18 8.85 3.21 -5.36
N LEU A 19 9.03 3.96 -4.27
CA LEU A 19 9.20 5.40 -4.33
C LEU A 19 10.68 5.80 -4.38
N GLU A 20 10.99 6.88 -5.11
CA GLU A 20 12.32 7.49 -5.18
C GLU A 20 12.83 7.97 -3.81
N LYS A 21 11.92 8.18 -2.85
CA LYS A 21 12.24 8.48 -1.44
C LYS A 21 13.10 7.40 -0.76
N ASN A 22 13.18 6.21 -1.35
CA ASN A 22 14.01 5.12 -0.84
C ASN A 22 15.47 5.22 -1.30
N LEU A 23 15.80 6.13 -2.22
CA LEU A 23 17.18 6.33 -2.67
C LEU A 23 18.12 6.60 -1.48
N PRO A 24 19.34 6.04 -1.48
CA PRO A 24 19.97 5.33 -2.60
C PRO A 24 19.56 3.85 -2.76
N LEU A 25 18.66 3.32 -1.93
CA LEU A 25 18.27 1.90 -1.95
C LEU A 25 17.36 1.59 -3.16
N LYS A 26 17.77 0.62 -3.98
CA LYS A 26 16.99 0.13 -5.12
C LYS A 26 16.29 -1.21 -4.82
N PRO A 27 15.19 -1.52 -5.53
CA PRO A 27 14.53 -2.83 -5.48
C PRO A 27 15.45 -4.01 -5.79
N ASP A 28 16.46 -3.81 -6.65
CA ASP A 28 17.45 -4.83 -7.02
C ASP A 28 18.48 -5.12 -5.92
N GLU A 29 18.67 -4.18 -4.98
CA GLU A 29 19.67 -4.26 -3.90
C GLU A 29 19.07 -4.75 -2.58
N ILE A 30 17.77 -5.07 -2.55
CA ILE A 30 17.08 -5.55 -1.36
C ILE A 30 16.34 -6.85 -1.65
N THR A 31 16.32 -7.75 -0.69
CA THR A 31 15.59 -9.01 -0.82
C THR A 31 14.10 -8.83 -0.52
N PHE A 32 13.24 -9.62 -1.17
CA PHE A 32 11.79 -9.59 -0.92
C PHE A 32 11.42 -9.90 0.55
N GLY A 33 12.28 -10.62 1.27
CA GLY A 33 12.10 -10.98 2.68
C GLY A 33 12.66 -9.97 3.69
N SER A 34 13.14 -8.81 3.24
CA SER A 34 13.79 -7.83 4.12
C SER A 34 12.80 -7.13 5.07
N ASN A 35 13.16 -7.01 6.34
CA ASN A 35 12.37 -6.25 7.33
C ASN A 35 12.57 -4.74 7.22
N LYS A 36 13.37 -4.24 6.27
CA LYS A 36 13.62 -2.81 6.10
C LYS A 36 12.34 -2.10 5.69
N LYS A 37 11.97 -1.06 6.43
CA LYS A 37 10.83 -0.19 6.11
C LYS A 37 11.22 0.76 4.98
N VAL A 38 10.39 0.79 3.95
CA VAL A 38 10.56 1.61 2.75
C VAL A 38 9.22 2.24 2.38
N TRP A 39 9.29 3.28 1.56
CA TRP A 39 8.13 4.01 1.05
C TRP A 39 7.55 3.31 -0.19
N TRP A 40 6.25 3.11 -0.16
CA TRP A 40 5.45 2.51 -1.22
C TRP A 40 4.36 3.48 -1.69
N ARG A 41 4.01 3.42 -2.96
CA ARG A 41 2.87 4.14 -3.55
C ARG A 41 1.71 3.19 -3.71
N GLY A 42 0.62 3.43 -2.99
CA GLY A 42 -0.61 2.69 -3.16
C GLY A 42 -1.35 3.07 -4.45
N ALA A 43 -2.29 2.22 -4.88
CA ALA A 43 -3.13 2.48 -6.06
C ALA A 43 -3.96 3.78 -5.94
N CYS A 44 -4.29 4.19 -4.71
CA CYS A 44 -4.91 5.49 -4.43
C CYS A 44 -3.96 6.70 -4.59
N GLY A 45 -2.74 6.50 -5.09
CA GLY A 45 -1.71 7.54 -5.25
C GLY A 45 -1.03 7.97 -3.95
N HIS A 46 -1.48 7.47 -2.80
CA HIS A 46 -0.91 7.83 -1.50
C HIS A 46 0.35 7.05 -1.19
N GLU A 47 1.30 7.76 -0.61
CA GLU A 47 2.54 7.20 -0.13
C GLU A 47 2.36 6.65 1.29
N TRP A 48 2.90 5.47 1.55
CA TRP A 48 2.84 4.84 2.86
C TRP A 48 4.12 4.04 3.11
N GLN A 49 4.45 3.81 4.38
CA GLN A 49 5.63 3.03 4.75
C GLN A 49 5.24 1.65 5.27
N THR A 50 5.93 0.62 4.77
CA THR A 50 5.95 -0.70 5.39
C THR A 50 7.26 -1.43 5.08
N SER A 51 7.51 -2.55 5.74
CA SER A 51 8.63 -3.43 5.44
C SER A 51 8.48 -4.14 4.09
N VAL A 52 9.60 -4.41 3.42
CA VAL A 52 9.61 -5.16 2.15
C VAL A 52 8.98 -6.55 2.30
N LYS A 53 9.29 -7.23 3.40
CA LYS A 53 8.68 -8.52 3.76
C LYS A 53 7.16 -8.44 3.86
N ALA A 54 6.64 -7.43 4.56
CA ALA A 54 5.19 -7.30 4.75
C ALA A 54 4.48 -6.95 3.44
N ARG A 55 5.03 -6.04 2.62
CA ARG A 55 4.50 -5.77 1.28
C ARG A 55 4.53 -7.02 0.40
N SER A 56 5.64 -7.76 0.41
CA SER A 56 5.82 -9.02 -0.35
C SER A 56 4.87 -10.13 0.11
N ASN A 57 4.45 -10.12 1.37
CA ASN A 57 3.43 -11.01 1.93
C ASN A 57 1.99 -10.56 1.64
N GLY A 58 1.80 -9.44 0.92
CA GLY A 58 0.48 -8.96 0.50
C GLY A 58 -0.10 -7.83 1.35
N GLU A 59 0.66 -7.21 2.26
CA GLU A 59 0.19 -6.03 2.99
C GLU A 59 -0.11 -4.90 2.00
N LYS A 60 -1.32 -4.32 2.09
CA LYS A 60 -1.81 -3.28 1.18
C LYS A 60 -1.75 -1.90 1.82
N CYS A 61 -1.83 -0.87 0.99
CA CYS A 61 -1.97 0.51 1.46
C CYS A 61 -3.15 0.62 2.45
N PRO A 62 -2.96 1.22 3.64
CA PRO A 62 -4.01 1.36 4.67
C PRO A 62 -5.27 2.07 4.18
N ILE A 63 -5.13 2.94 3.18
CA ILE A 63 -6.25 3.66 2.57
C ILE A 63 -6.99 2.73 1.62
N CYS A 64 -6.27 2.00 0.77
CA CYS A 64 -6.88 1.04 -0.17
C CYS A 64 -7.52 -0.15 0.54
N SER A 65 -7.02 -0.56 1.72
CA SER A 65 -7.61 -1.64 2.52
C SER A 65 -8.76 -1.18 3.42
N GLY A 66 -9.07 0.12 3.47
CA GLY A 66 -10.09 0.67 4.36
C GLY A 66 -9.67 0.74 5.84
N ALA A 67 -8.42 0.41 6.17
CA ALA A 67 -7.88 0.53 7.52
C ALA A 67 -7.71 2.00 7.97
N ARG A 68 -7.63 2.94 7.02
CA ARG A 68 -7.63 4.38 7.27
C ARG A 68 -8.60 5.08 6.33
N VAL A 69 -9.63 5.72 6.89
CA VAL A 69 -10.59 6.51 6.12
C VAL A 69 -10.03 7.93 5.90
N ILE A 70 -10.04 8.38 4.65
CA ILE A 70 -9.74 9.74 4.23
C ILE A 70 -10.96 10.28 3.48
N ALA A 71 -11.45 11.44 3.94
CA ALA A 71 -12.54 12.15 3.30
C ALA A 71 -12.18 12.51 1.84
N GLY A 72 -13.08 12.20 0.91
CA GLY A 72 -12.93 12.38 -0.52
C GLY A 72 -12.29 11.21 -1.29
N ILE A 73 -11.85 10.13 -0.63
CA ILE A 73 -11.13 9.02 -1.30
C ILE A 73 -11.77 7.66 -1.02
N ASN A 74 -11.97 7.31 0.25
CA ASN A 74 -12.56 6.03 0.65
C ASN A 74 -13.58 6.19 1.78
N ASP A 75 -14.09 7.40 1.97
CA ASP A 75 -15.20 7.64 2.88
C ASP A 75 -16.51 7.17 2.28
N LEU A 76 -17.46 6.86 3.17
CA LEU A 76 -18.76 6.33 2.81
C LEU A 76 -19.54 7.28 1.89
N THR A 77 -19.39 8.59 2.09
CA THR A 77 -20.01 9.63 1.27
C THR A 77 -19.51 9.60 -0.17
N THR A 78 -18.22 9.30 -0.37
CA THR A 78 -17.59 9.23 -1.71
C THR A 78 -17.86 7.89 -2.40
N LEU A 79 -17.77 6.78 -1.69
CA LEU A 79 -17.92 5.44 -2.30
C LEU A 79 -19.38 5.03 -2.46
N GLU A 80 -20.24 5.37 -1.49
CA GLU A 80 -21.60 4.85 -1.42
C GLU A 80 -22.60 5.96 -1.03
N PRO A 81 -22.79 6.97 -1.89
CA PRO A 81 -23.68 8.11 -1.61
C PRO A 81 -25.15 7.69 -1.42
N LEU A 82 -25.57 6.55 -1.97
CA LEU A 82 -26.91 6.00 -1.78
C LEU A 82 -27.09 5.37 -0.39
N LEU A 83 -26.02 4.81 0.21
CA LEU A 83 -26.06 4.25 1.55
C LEU A 83 -26.11 5.34 2.62
N VAL A 84 -25.44 6.48 2.37
CA VAL A 84 -25.52 7.67 3.26
C VAL A 84 -26.96 8.16 3.43
N LYS A 85 -27.78 8.07 2.38
CA LYS A 85 -29.21 8.43 2.47
C LYS A 85 -30.03 7.45 3.33
N GLN A 86 -29.61 6.19 3.44
CA GLN A 86 -30.27 5.20 4.32
C GLN A 86 -29.85 5.39 5.79
N TRP A 87 -28.70 6.01 6.04
CA TRP A 87 -28.28 6.49 7.36
C TRP A 87 -28.97 7.81 7.75
N SER A 88 -30.30 7.88 7.60
CA SER A 88 -31.09 8.95 8.22
C SER A 88 -31.70 8.44 9.54
N LYS A 89 -31.06 8.84 10.65
CA LYS A 89 -31.54 8.83 12.05
C LYS A 89 -32.69 7.86 12.38
N LYS A 90 -32.34 6.68 12.88
CA LYS A 90 -33.04 6.06 14.03
C LYS A 90 -31.99 5.55 15.02
N ILE A 91 -31.54 6.45 15.89
CA ILE A 91 -31.05 6.05 17.20
C ILE A 91 -32.06 6.68 18.17
N ARG A 92 -32.92 5.82 18.72
CA ARG A 92 -33.80 6.11 19.85
C ARG A 92 -33.13 5.59 21.10
#